data_AF-A0A7J4DQM4-F1
#
_entry.id   AF-A0A7J4DQM4-F1
#
_cell.length_a   1.000
_cell.length_b   1.000
_cell.length_c   1.000
_cell.angle_alpha   90.00
_cell.angle_beta   90.00
_cell.angle_gamma   90.00
#
_symmetry.space_group_name_H-M   'P 1'
#
loop_
_entity.id
_entity.type
_entity.pdbx_description
1 polymer ?
#
loop_
_entity_poly.entity_id
_entity_poly.type
_entity_poly.pdbx_seq_one_letter_code
_entity_poly.pdbx_strand_id
1 'polypeptide(L)'
;MERRNIAIDIDIAEAVKKIAAKRGATLAGFLRRILKLVVELDSRGVDPVNVLENAYFYETLASLGAIPIPVAVLTCTERKCVIESLKEFFAGLREFGISGPLLIRFLAKTLGAAVTGQRILAPSNSHIALVIEAAAKAYGLDARKSGAYLVVELGSLEA
;
A
#
# COMPACT_ATOMS: atom_id res chain seq x y z
N MET A 1 -3.61 8.39 29.05
CA MET A 1 -4.51 8.27 27.88
C MET A 1 -5.93 8.59 28.36
N GLU A 2 -6.45 9.74 27.97
CA GLU A 2 -7.77 10.19 28.44
C GLU A 2 -8.87 9.56 27.56
N ARG A 3 -9.90 8.97 28.18
CA ARG A 3 -11.06 8.44 27.44
C ARG A 3 -12.12 9.52 27.37
N ARG A 4 -12.64 9.79 26.17
CA ARG A 4 -13.75 10.73 25.94
C ARG A 4 -14.87 10.03 25.18
N ASN A 5 -16.10 10.41 25.49
CA ASN A 5 -17.29 9.93 24.78
C ASN A 5 -17.52 10.82 23.55
N ILE A 6 -17.79 10.18 22.40
CA ILE A 6 -18.13 10.87 21.15
C ILE A 6 -19.52 10.38 20.76
N ALA A 7 -20.44 11.31 20.52
CA ALA A 7 -21.77 10.98 20.03
C ALA A 7 -21.72 10.67 18.53
N ILE A 8 -22.32 9.55 18.13
CA ILE A 8 -22.46 9.08 16.75
C ILE A 8 -23.86 8.48 16.61
N ASP A 9 -24.49 8.63 15.46
CA ASP A 9 -25.77 8.01 15.18
C ASP A 9 -25.70 6.49 15.35
N ILE A 10 -26.74 5.93 15.98
CA ILE A 10 -26.77 4.52 16.38
C ILE A 10 -26.67 3.59 15.17
N ASP A 11 -27.29 3.95 14.05
CA ASP A 11 -27.27 3.15 12.82
C ASP A 11 -25.86 3.07 12.22
N ILE A 12 -25.13 4.18 12.25
CA ILE A 12 -23.73 4.23 11.82
C ILE A 12 -22.86 3.42 12.77
N ALA A 13 -23.05 3.57 14.08
CA ALA A 13 -22.28 2.84 15.08
C ALA A 13 -22.44 1.31 14.95
N GLU A 14 -23.67 0.83 14.76
CA GLU A 14 -23.95 -0.60 14.55
C GLU A 14 -23.42 -1.11 13.21
N ALA A 15 -23.49 -0.31 12.14
CA ALA A 15 -22.87 -0.66 10.86
C ALA A 15 -21.35 -0.83 10.99
N VAL A 16 -20.68 0.14 11.62
CA VAL A 16 -19.21 0.11 11.83
C VAL A 16 -18.81 -1.05 12.75
N LYS A 17 -19.61 -1.36 13.78
CA LYS A 17 -19.39 -2.50 14.68
C LYS A 17 -19.41 -3.83 13.93
N LYS A 18 -20.38 -4.04 13.03
CA LYS A 18 -20.44 -5.23 12.17
C LYS A 18 -19.21 -5.32 11.25
N ILE A 19 -18.79 -4.19 10.69
CA ILE A 19 -17.59 -4.09 9.85
C ILE A 19 -16.33 -4.49 10.63
N ALA A 20 -16.17 -4.00 11.87
CA ALA A 20 -15.04 -4.32 12.74
C ALA A 20 -15.01 -5.82 13.09
N ALA A 21 -16.17 -6.40 13.45
CA ALA A 21 -16.29 -7.81 13.81
C ALA A 21 -15.89 -8.75 12.67
N LYS A 22 -16.30 -8.45 11.42
CA LYS A 22 -15.88 -9.22 10.22
C LYS A 22 -14.37 -9.27 10.01
N ARG A 23 -13.63 -8.33 10.60
CA ARG A 23 -12.17 -8.21 10.50
C ARG A 23 -11.45 -8.60 11.79
N GLY A 24 -12.14 -9.23 12.73
CA GLY A 24 -11.56 -9.67 14.01
C GLY A 24 -11.14 -8.51 14.93
N ALA A 25 -11.73 -7.33 14.78
CA ALA A 25 -11.40 -6.15 15.56
C ALA A 25 -12.56 -5.69 16.46
N THR A 26 -12.23 -5.10 17.61
CA THR A 26 -13.22 -4.39 18.44
C THR A 26 -13.60 -3.05 17.80
N LEU A 27 -14.80 -2.54 18.07
CA LEU A 27 -15.24 -1.23 17.57
C LEU A 27 -14.25 -0.12 17.95
N ALA A 28 -13.83 -0.08 19.22
CA ALA A 28 -12.88 0.92 19.70
C ALA A 28 -11.50 0.80 19.03
N GLY A 29 -11.01 -0.43 18.81
CA GLY A 29 -9.74 -0.65 18.10
C GLY A 29 -9.81 -0.23 16.63
N PHE A 30 -10.93 -0.54 15.97
CA PHE A 30 -11.17 -0.17 14.58
C PHE A 30 -11.28 1.35 14.39
N LEU A 31 -12.10 2.02 15.22
CA LEU A 31 -12.24 3.49 15.19
C LEU A 31 -10.92 4.18 15.51
N ARG A 32 -10.17 3.71 16.51
CA ARG A 32 -8.85 4.28 16.81
C ARG A 32 -7.92 4.21 15.60
N ARG A 33 -7.92 3.11 14.86
CA ARG A 33 -7.09 2.96 13.66
C ARG A 33 -7.52 3.94 12.55
N ILE A 34 -8.82 4.07 12.31
CA ILE A 34 -9.36 5.02 11.32
C ILE A 34 -9.01 6.45 11.72
N LEU A 35 -9.30 6.85 12.96
CA LEU A 35 -9.06 8.22 13.43
C LEU A 35 -7.57 8.57 13.41
N LYS A 36 -6.68 7.62 13.71
CA LYS A 36 -5.23 7.81 13.54
C LYS A 36 -4.86 8.08 12.09
N LEU A 37 -5.43 7.33 11.14
CA LEU A 37 -5.19 7.54 9.71
C LEU A 37 -5.69 8.91 9.25
N VAL A 38 -6.88 9.33 9.72
CA VAL A 38 -7.45 10.65 9.44
C VAL A 38 -6.51 11.76 9.92
N VAL A 39 -6.02 11.68 11.16
CA VAL A 39 -5.07 12.66 11.71
C VAL A 39 -3.75 12.64 10.94
N GLU A 40 -3.25 11.47 10.56
CA GLU A 40 -2.00 11.35 9.79
C GLU A 40 -2.12 11.99 8.40
N LEU A 41 -3.23 11.76 7.70
CA LEU A 41 -3.50 12.37 6.39
C LEU A 41 -3.61 13.90 6.50
N ASP A 42 -4.38 14.39 7.47
CA ASP A 42 -4.56 15.83 7.69
C ASP A 42 -3.22 16.51 8.05
N SER A 43 -2.38 15.87 8.86
CA SER A 43 -1.06 16.38 9.22
C SER A 43 -0.10 16.52 8.03
N ARG A 44 -0.40 15.85 6.90
CA ARG A 44 0.34 15.95 5.63
C ARG A 44 -0.31 16.90 4.63
N GLY A 45 -1.34 17.66 5.06
CA GLY A 45 -2.09 18.57 4.20
C GLY A 45 -3.00 17.85 3.20
N VAL A 46 -3.37 16.59 3.49
CA VAL A 46 -4.22 15.77 2.61
C VAL A 46 -5.60 15.63 3.25
N ASP A 47 -6.65 16.00 2.50
CA ASP A 47 -8.03 15.85 2.95
C ASP A 47 -8.41 14.35 3.12
N PRO A 48 -8.67 13.90 4.35
CA PRO A 48 -8.98 12.50 4.62
C PRO A 48 -10.28 12.00 3.96
N VAL A 49 -11.26 12.88 3.77
CA VAL A 49 -12.55 12.52 3.15
C VAL A 49 -12.34 12.26 1.67
N ASN A 50 -11.67 13.18 0.97
CA ASN A 50 -11.30 13.01 -0.44
C ASN A 50 -10.44 11.76 -0.64
N VAL A 51 -9.55 11.41 0.29
CA VAL A 51 -8.76 10.17 0.21
C VAL A 51 -9.65 8.93 0.29
N LEU A 52 -10.64 8.91 1.19
CA LEU A 52 -11.57 7.78 1.29
C LEU A 52 -12.46 7.64 0.05
N GLU A 53 -12.93 8.75 -0.51
CA GLU A 53 -13.70 8.75 -1.76
C GLU A 53 -12.85 8.26 -2.93
N ASN A 54 -11.62 8.75 -3.06
CA ASN A 54 -10.69 8.29 -4.07
C ASN A 54 -10.35 6.81 -3.90
N ALA A 55 -10.14 6.34 -2.67
CA ALA A 55 -9.86 4.94 -2.37
C ALA A 55 -11.00 4.01 -2.83
N TYR A 56 -12.26 4.45 -2.71
CA TYR A 56 -13.39 3.70 -3.25
C TYR A 56 -13.27 3.48 -4.78
N PHE A 57 -12.93 4.52 -5.53
CA PHE A 57 -12.70 4.40 -6.98
C PHE A 57 -11.49 3.52 -7.27
N TYR A 58 -10.39 3.69 -6.54
CA TYR A 58 -9.18 2.88 -6.73
C TYR A 58 -9.43 1.39 -6.46
N GLU A 59 -10.12 1.04 -5.39
CA GLU A 59 -10.46 -0.36 -5.07
C GLU A 59 -11.39 -0.96 -6.13
N THR A 60 -12.35 -0.17 -6.63
CA THR A 60 -13.25 -0.59 -7.71
C THR A 60 -12.47 -0.86 -9.00
N LEU A 61 -11.60 0.05 -9.40
CA LEU A 61 -10.73 -0.11 -10.58
C LEU A 61 -9.76 -1.29 -10.42
N ALA A 62 -9.16 -1.44 -9.24
CA ALA A 62 -8.26 -2.55 -8.91
C ALA A 62 -8.96 -3.91 -9.01
N SER A 63 -10.24 -3.99 -8.62
CA SER A 63 -11.03 -5.22 -8.80
C SER A 63 -11.23 -5.62 -10.27
N LEU A 64 -11.11 -4.66 -11.20
CA LEU A 64 -11.16 -4.86 -12.64
C LEU A 64 -9.76 -5.05 -13.26
N GLY A 65 -8.71 -5.13 -12.45
CA GLY A 65 -7.32 -5.28 -12.90
C GLY A 65 -6.65 -3.98 -13.34
N ALA A 66 -7.24 -2.81 -13.08
CA ALA A 66 -6.60 -1.53 -13.32
C ALA A 66 -5.73 -1.10 -12.14
N ILE A 67 -4.57 -0.52 -12.41
CA ILE A 67 -3.64 -0.04 -11.39
C ILE A 67 -3.25 1.41 -11.68
N PRO A 68 -3.00 2.22 -10.64
CA PRO A 68 -2.39 3.53 -10.84
C PRO A 68 -0.96 3.34 -11.37
N ILE A 69 -0.65 3.99 -12.48
CA ILE A 69 0.68 4.01 -13.09
C ILE A 69 1.23 5.44 -12.97
N PRO A 70 2.47 5.64 -12.48
CA PRO A 70 3.09 6.96 -12.48
C PRO A 70 3.13 7.52 -13.90
N VAL A 71 2.72 8.78 -14.09
CA VAL A 71 2.66 9.40 -15.42
C VAL A 71 4.00 9.37 -16.15
N ALA A 72 5.12 9.48 -15.43
CA ALA A 72 6.47 9.36 -15.98
C ALA A 72 6.73 8.01 -16.68
N VAL A 73 6.06 6.94 -16.26
CA VAL A 73 6.14 5.63 -16.92
C VAL A 73 5.39 5.64 -18.25
N LEU A 74 4.31 6.42 -18.39
CA LEU A 74 3.53 6.52 -19.63
C LEU A 74 4.32 7.21 -20.75
N THR A 75 5.29 8.06 -20.40
CA THR A 75 6.14 8.76 -21.37
C THR A 75 7.36 7.94 -21.82
N CYS A 76 7.60 6.77 -21.22
CA CYS A 76 8.74 5.92 -21.55
C CYS A 76 8.42 4.94 -22.68
N THR A 77 9.23 4.96 -23.74
CA THR A 77 9.17 3.97 -24.84
C THR A 77 10.08 2.77 -24.60
N GLU A 78 11.12 2.93 -23.78
CA GLU A 78 12.12 1.90 -23.50
C GLU A 78 12.02 1.33 -22.08
N ARG A 79 12.29 0.03 -21.94
CA ARG A 79 12.30 -0.66 -20.64
C ARG A 79 13.24 -0.01 -19.62
N LYS A 80 14.39 0.49 -20.08
CA LYS A 80 15.37 1.14 -19.20
C LYS A 80 14.81 2.44 -18.61
N CYS A 81 14.13 3.25 -19.43
CA CYS A 81 13.43 4.47 -18.99
C CYS A 81 12.39 4.12 -17.92
N VAL A 82 11.53 3.12 -18.18
CA VAL A 82 10.50 2.68 -17.23
C VAL A 82 11.11 2.32 -15.86
N ILE A 83 12.23 1.60 -15.85
CA ILE A 83 12.90 1.20 -14.61
C ILE A 83 13.42 2.41 -13.84
N GLU A 84 14.07 3.37 -14.51
CA GLU A 84 14.59 4.56 -13.84
C GLU A 84 13.46 5.45 -13.32
N SER A 85 12.41 5.68 -14.11
CA SER A 85 11.24 6.45 -13.66
C SER A 85 10.54 5.82 -12.46
N LEU A 86 10.42 4.48 -12.42
CA LEU A 86 9.88 3.78 -11.26
C LEU A 86 10.78 3.94 -10.03
N LYS A 87 12.10 3.85 -10.18
CA LYS A 87 13.03 4.06 -9.06
C LYS A 87 12.91 5.47 -8.49
N GLU A 88 12.89 6.50 -9.33
CA GLU A 88 12.73 7.90 -8.90
C GLU A 88 11.40 8.11 -8.19
N PHE A 89 10.32 7.57 -8.75
CA PHE A 89 9.00 7.61 -8.12
C PHE A 89 9.02 6.98 -6.72
N PHE A 90 9.57 5.77 -6.59
CA PHE A 90 9.65 5.08 -5.29
C PHE A 90 10.61 5.77 -4.31
N ALA A 91 11.69 6.39 -4.81
CA ALA A 91 12.57 7.21 -3.99
C ALA A 91 11.83 8.44 -3.44
N GLY A 92 11.00 9.10 -4.25
CA GLY A 92 10.12 10.18 -3.81
C GLY A 92 9.14 9.71 -2.72
N LEU A 93 8.49 8.55 -2.89
CA LEU A 93 7.58 8.01 -1.85
C LEU A 93 8.28 7.77 -0.51
N ARG A 94 9.56 7.38 -0.53
CA ARG A 94 10.37 7.22 0.68
C ARG A 94 10.56 8.56 1.40
N GLU A 95 10.74 9.66 0.66
CA GLU A 95 10.84 11.02 1.25
C GLU A 95 9.53 11.48 1.89
N PHE A 96 8.38 11.01 1.38
CA PHE A 96 7.07 11.20 2.01
C PHE A 96 6.83 10.29 3.24
N GLY A 97 7.85 9.56 3.70
CA GLY A 97 7.78 8.70 4.88
C GLY A 97 6.98 7.41 4.67
N ILE A 98 6.70 7.02 3.43
CA ILE A 98 5.98 5.77 3.16
C ILE A 98 6.92 4.59 3.41
N SER A 99 6.52 3.67 4.28
CA SER A 99 7.28 2.46 4.61
C SER A 99 7.43 1.54 3.39
N GLY A 100 8.67 1.24 3.01
CA GLY A 100 9.01 0.32 1.91
C GLY A 100 8.39 -1.07 2.08
N PRO A 101 8.56 -1.74 3.24
CA PRO A 101 7.92 -3.03 3.49
C PRO A 101 6.40 -3.04 3.33
N LEU A 102 5.71 -1.98 3.77
CA LEU A 102 4.26 -1.85 3.61
C LEU A 102 3.89 -1.60 2.15
N LEU A 103 4.60 -0.71 1.47
CA LEU A 103 4.39 -0.39 0.06
C LEU A 103 4.58 -1.61 -0.84
N ILE A 104 5.70 -2.33 -0.69
CA ILE A 104 6.01 -3.48 -1.56
C ILE A 104 5.02 -4.62 -1.29
N ARG A 105 4.59 -4.81 -0.02
CA ARG A 105 3.50 -5.74 0.29
C ARG A 105 2.17 -5.33 -0.35
N PHE A 106 1.86 -4.03 -0.35
CA PHE A 106 0.69 -3.50 -1.04
C PHE A 106 0.78 -3.76 -2.55
N LEU A 107 1.87 -3.36 -3.20
CA LEU A 107 2.12 -3.60 -4.62
C LEU A 107 2.02 -5.08 -4.98
N ALA A 108 2.63 -5.96 -4.17
CA ALA A 108 2.59 -7.39 -4.42
C ALA A 108 1.16 -7.94 -4.40
N LYS A 109 0.33 -7.54 -3.42
CA LYS A 109 -1.07 -7.96 -3.36
C LYS A 109 -1.87 -7.45 -4.55
N THR A 110 -1.72 -6.16 -4.87
CA THR A 110 -2.46 -5.51 -5.97
C THR A 110 -2.08 -6.08 -7.33
N LEU A 111 -0.80 -6.44 -7.53
CA LEU A 111 -0.29 -6.97 -8.78
C LEU A 111 -0.38 -8.50 -8.89
N GLY A 112 -0.92 -9.19 -7.87
CA GLY A 112 -1.05 -10.65 -7.88
C GLY A 112 0.26 -11.42 -7.64
N ALA A 113 1.27 -10.80 -7.04
CA ALA A 113 2.45 -11.51 -6.54
C ALA A 113 2.16 -12.24 -5.22
N ALA A 114 2.81 -13.37 -5.01
CA ALA A 114 2.60 -14.16 -3.80
C ALA A 114 3.32 -13.52 -2.60
N VAL A 115 2.61 -13.41 -1.47
CA VAL A 115 3.13 -12.86 -0.22
C VAL A 115 3.12 -13.97 0.84
N THR A 116 4.30 -14.36 1.33
CA THR A 116 4.47 -15.43 2.33
C THR A 116 5.29 -14.93 3.52
N GLY A 117 4.63 -14.64 4.65
CA GLY A 117 5.29 -14.07 5.82
C GLY A 117 5.96 -12.74 5.50
N GLN A 118 7.29 -12.68 5.62
CA GLN A 118 8.13 -11.52 5.29
C GLN A 118 8.72 -11.59 3.86
N ARG A 119 8.31 -12.55 3.03
CA ARG A 119 8.80 -12.71 1.67
C ARG A 119 7.75 -12.37 0.62
N ILE A 120 8.22 -11.80 -0.48
CA ILE A 120 7.43 -11.58 -1.70
C ILE A 120 8.05 -12.39 -2.83
N LEU A 121 7.20 -13.10 -3.57
CA LEU A 121 7.57 -13.93 -4.72
C LEU A 121 6.82 -13.42 -5.96
N ALA A 122 7.56 -13.00 -6.98
CA ALA A 122 7.02 -12.56 -8.26
C ALA A 122 7.69 -13.32 -9.42
N PRO A 123 6.99 -13.64 -10.52
CA PRO A 123 7.63 -14.31 -11.67
C PRO A 123 8.74 -13.43 -12.27
N SER A 124 9.98 -13.93 -12.33
CA SER A 124 11.19 -13.15 -12.69
C SER A 124 11.11 -12.38 -14.01
N ASN A 125 10.35 -12.91 -14.98
CA ASN A 125 10.22 -12.35 -16.33
C ASN A 125 8.91 -11.56 -16.53
N SER A 126 8.24 -11.15 -15.45
CA SER A 126 7.00 -10.38 -15.51
C SER A 126 7.24 -8.87 -15.28
N HIS A 127 6.31 -8.05 -15.78
CA HIS A 127 6.24 -6.63 -15.42
C HIS A 127 6.04 -6.42 -13.91
N ILE A 128 5.39 -7.38 -13.24
CA ILE A 128 5.19 -7.37 -11.78
C ILE A 128 6.55 -7.42 -11.06
N ALA A 129 7.44 -8.34 -11.46
CA ALA A 129 8.77 -8.42 -10.90
C ALA A 129 9.58 -7.14 -11.17
N LEU A 130 9.41 -6.50 -12.32
CA LEU A 130 10.08 -5.23 -12.62
C LEU A 130 9.67 -4.12 -11.63
N VAL A 131 8.37 -3.97 -11.37
CA VAL A 131 7.85 -2.97 -10.42
C VAL A 131 8.31 -3.27 -9.00
N ILE A 132 8.19 -4.52 -8.56
CA ILE A 132 8.58 -4.95 -7.21
C ILE A 132 10.09 -4.81 -7.00
N GLU A 133 10.92 -5.15 -7.99
CA GLU A 133 12.37 -5.00 -7.94
C GLU A 133 12.78 -3.52 -7.88
N ALA A 134 12.14 -2.65 -8.67
CA ALA A 134 12.39 -1.21 -8.64
C ALA A 134 12.06 -0.61 -7.27
N ALA A 135 10.91 -0.98 -6.68
CA ALA A 135 10.53 -0.55 -5.34
C ALA A 135 11.51 -1.08 -4.28
N ALA A 136 11.85 -2.37 -4.31
CA ALA A 136 12.80 -2.96 -3.36
C ALA A 136 14.15 -2.24 -3.38
N LYS A 137 14.70 -1.96 -4.57
CA LYS A 137 15.96 -1.22 -4.72
C LYS A 137 15.88 0.21 -4.20
N ALA A 138 14.80 0.94 -4.48
CA ALA A 138 14.61 2.30 -3.99
C ALA A 138 14.56 2.37 -2.44
N TYR A 139 14.08 1.31 -1.80
CA TYR A 139 14.00 1.18 -0.36
C TYR A 139 15.18 0.42 0.28
N GLY A 140 16.20 0.06 -0.51
CA GLY A 140 17.39 -0.64 -0.02
C GLY A 140 17.13 -2.06 0.50
N LEU A 141 16.06 -2.73 0.04
CA LEU A 141 15.74 -4.10 0.41
C LEU A 141 16.44 -5.12 -0.49
N ASP A 142 16.75 -6.30 0.06
CA ASP A 142 17.35 -7.40 -0.68
C ASP A 142 16.34 -8.01 -1.67
N ALA A 143 16.65 -7.90 -2.96
CA ALA A 143 15.87 -8.43 -4.06
C ALA A 143 16.77 -9.33 -4.92
N ARG A 144 16.50 -10.64 -4.88
CA ARG A 144 17.32 -11.66 -5.55
C ARG A 144 16.48 -12.51 -6.48
N LYS A 145 17.05 -12.88 -7.63
CA LYS A 145 16.43 -13.85 -8.53
C LYS A 145 16.81 -15.25 -8.09
N SER A 146 15.82 -16.10 -7.85
CA SER A 146 15.97 -17.52 -7.52
C SER A 146 15.15 -18.34 -8.52
N GLY A 147 15.83 -18.84 -9.56
CA GLY A 147 15.20 -19.54 -10.68
C GLY A 147 14.14 -18.68 -11.38
N ALA A 148 12.91 -19.18 -11.45
CA ALA A 148 11.79 -18.52 -12.12
C ALA A 148 11.17 -17.36 -11.32
N TYR A 149 11.67 -17.07 -10.10
CA TYR A 149 11.07 -16.08 -9.21
C TYR A 149 12.06 -14.99 -8.77
N LEU A 150 11.56 -13.76 -8.70
CA LEU A 150 12.12 -12.68 -7.90
C LEU A 150 11.66 -12.89 -6.46
N VAL A 151 12.62 -12.89 -5.53
CA VAL A 151 12.39 -12.99 -4.09
C VAL A 151 12.81 -11.68 -3.44
N VAL A 152 11.91 -11.05 -2.70
CA VAL A 152 12.20 -9.87 -1.88
C VAL A 152 11.97 -10.19 -0.40
N GLU A 153 12.95 -9.90 0.44
CA GLU A 153 12.86 -10.02 1.90
C GLU A 153 12.46 -8.65 2.50
N LEU A 154 11.31 -8.60 3.18
CA LEU A 154 10.73 -7.35 3.71
C LEU A 154 11.31 -6.93 5.06
N GLY A 155 12.09 -7.79 5.73
CA GLY A 155 12.54 -7.58 7.11
C GLY A 155 11.40 -7.59 8.14
N SER A 156 11.72 -7.37 9.41
CA SER A 156 10.72 -7.23 10.48
C SER A 156 9.89 -5.97 10.28
N LEU A 157 8.56 -6.13 10.18
CA LEU A 157 7.57 -5.05 10.17
C LEU A 157 7.38 -4.46 11.58
N GLU A 158 8.45 -4.00 12.21
CA GLU A 158 8.39 -3.23 13.46
C GLU A 158 8.98 -1.84 13.21
N ALA A 159 8.08 -0.87 13.05
CA ALA A 159 8.31 0.56 13.26
C ALA A 159 6.99 1.18 13.71
#